data_AF-C6SDL0-F1
#
_entry.id   AF-C6SDL0-F1
#
_cell.length_a   1.000
_cell.length_b   1.000
_cell.length_c   1.000
_cell.angle_alpha   90.00
_cell.angle_beta   90.00
_cell.angle_gamma   90.00
#
_symmetry.space_group_name_H-M   'P 1'
#
loop_
_entity.id
_entity.type
_entity.pdbx_description
1 polymer ?
#
loop_
_entity_poly.entity_id
_entity_poly.type
_entity_poly.pdbx_seq_one_letter_code
_entity_poly.pdbx_strand_id
1 'polypeptide(L)'
;MNRYPLWKYLLIVFTIAVAAVYSLPNLFGETPAVQVSTNRQAIIINEQTQFKVDAALKNAGIQTDGMFVVDNSLKVRFKDTETQLKARDVIENTLGEGYITALNLLADSPEWMAKIKANPMFLGLDLRGGVHFTMQVDMKAAMQKTFERYSGDIRRELRREKIRSGTVRQAGNSLTVPLQDAGDVQKALPQLRKLFPEATLNSDGSNIVLTLSEEAVNKVRSDAVKQNITTLHNRVNELGVAEPVIQQSGADRIVVQLPGVQDTAKAKDIIGPYRDFGIAYGGGRSCQVARGIGRQRAERL
;
A
#
# COMPACT_ATOMS: atom_id res chain seq x y z
N MET A 1 59.12 -2.54 -9.57
CA MET A 1 58.83 -2.33 -11.02
C MET A 1 57.33 -2.21 -11.22
N ASN A 2 56.83 -1.01 -11.54
CA ASN A 2 55.44 -0.82 -11.95
C ASN A 2 55.24 -1.47 -13.33
N ARG A 3 54.36 -2.47 -13.41
CA ARG A 3 54.09 -3.21 -14.65
C ARG A 3 53.08 -2.52 -15.56
N TYR A 4 52.36 -1.52 -15.06
CA TYR A 4 51.36 -0.79 -15.82
C TYR A 4 51.71 0.70 -15.98
N PRO A 5 51.22 1.35 -17.05
CA PRO A 5 51.29 2.80 -17.19
C PRO A 5 50.59 3.55 -16.04
N LEU A 6 51.12 4.72 -15.67
CA LEU A 6 50.60 5.57 -14.57
C LEU A 6 49.09 5.84 -14.65
N TRP A 7 48.55 6.06 -15.86
CA TRP A 7 47.12 6.33 -16.04
C TRP A 7 46.22 5.16 -15.61
N LYS A 8 46.68 3.90 -15.72
CA LYS A 8 45.92 2.73 -15.25
C LYS A 8 45.86 2.70 -13.71
N TYR A 9 46.96 3.04 -13.05
CA TYR A 9 46.97 3.17 -11.59
C TYR A 9 46.09 4.33 -11.12
N LEU A 10 46.15 5.48 -11.80
CA LEU A 10 45.26 6.61 -11.52
C LEU A 10 43.78 6.25 -11.71
N LEU A 11 43.45 5.50 -12.77
CA LEU A 11 42.10 5.01 -13.00
C LEU A 11 41.65 4.06 -11.88
N ILE A 12 42.49 3.11 -11.46
CA ILE A 12 42.17 2.20 -10.35
C ILE A 12 41.91 2.97 -9.05
N VAL A 13 42.80 3.92 -8.70
CA VAL A 13 42.62 4.75 -7.49
C VAL A 13 41.35 5.58 -7.57
N PHE A 14 41.07 6.18 -8.73
CA PHE A 14 39.84 6.93 -8.95
C PHE A 14 38.59 6.05 -8.79
N THR A 15 38.57 4.86 -9.39
CA THR A 15 37.45 3.92 -9.25
C THR A 15 37.24 3.48 -7.79
N ILE A 16 38.32 3.19 -7.06
CA ILE A 16 38.25 2.84 -5.63
C ILE A 16 37.74 4.02 -4.81
N ALA A 17 38.19 5.24 -5.08
CA ALA A 17 37.73 6.44 -4.38
C ALA A 17 36.23 6.68 -4.60
N VAL A 18 35.74 6.53 -5.85
CA VAL A 18 34.31 6.65 -6.16
C VAL A 18 33.51 5.55 -5.45
N ALA A 19 33.97 4.30 -5.50
CA ALA A 19 33.30 3.19 -4.81
C ALA A 19 33.25 3.40 -3.29
N ALA A 20 34.33 3.90 -2.69
CA ALA A 20 34.39 4.23 -1.27
C ALA A 20 33.36 5.31 -0.92
N VAL A 21 33.32 6.42 -1.68
CA VAL A 21 32.36 7.53 -1.46
C VAL A 21 30.91 7.05 -1.55
N TYR A 22 30.57 6.18 -2.51
CA TYR A 22 29.21 5.64 -2.64
C TYR A 22 28.89 4.54 -1.62
N SER A 23 29.89 3.95 -0.96
CA SER A 23 29.68 2.99 0.13
C SER A 23 29.54 3.64 1.51
N LEU A 24 30.04 4.88 1.68
CA LEU A 24 29.98 5.62 2.95
C LEU A 24 28.58 5.75 3.56
N PRO A 25 27.50 6.00 2.79
CA PRO A 25 26.15 6.12 3.35
C PRO A 25 25.73 4.91 4.19
N ASN A 26 26.21 3.70 3.89
CA ASN A 26 25.88 2.48 4.63
C ASN A 26 26.52 2.42 6.03
N LEU A 27 27.54 3.24 6.30
CA LEU A 27 28.17 3.34 7.62
C LEU A 27 27.39 4.27 8.55
N PHE A 28 26.60 5.17 7.98
CA PHE A 28 25.68 6.01 8.73
C PHE A 28 24.44 5.17 9.03
N GLY A 29 24.20 4.89 10.31
CA GLY A 29 23.10 4.05 10.75
C GLY A 29 21.73 4.71 10.55
N GLU A 30 20.74 4.20 11.27
CA GLU A 30 19.39 4.74 11.26
C GLU A 30 19.08 5.43 12.61
N THR A 31 18.41 6.58 12.57
CA THR A 31 17.95 7.29 13.76
C THR A 31 16.44 7.10 13.95
N PRO A 32 15.99 6.87 15.20
CA PRO A 32 14.59 6.89 15.58
C PRO A 32 13.90 8.19 15.17
N ALA A 33 12.78 8.08 14.45
CA ALA A 33 12.05 9.26 13.99
C ALA A 33 10.53 9.08 14.09
N VAL A 34 9.82 10.15 14.42
CA VAL A 34 8.37 10.20 14.29
C VAL A 34 8.03 10.94 13.02
N GLN A 35 7.20 10.32 12.18
CA GLN A 35 6.67 10.93 10.98
C GLN A 35 5.19 11.25 11.19
N VAL A 36 4.83 12.48 10.85
CA VAL A 36 3.44 12.94 10.81
C VAL A 36 3.07 13.15 9.34
N SER A 37 2.05 12.43 8.90
CA SER A 37 1.44 12.55 7.57
C SER A 37 -0.06 12.81 7.72
N THR A 38 -0.77 13.01 6.61
CA THR A 38 -2.23 13.13 6.61
C THR A 38 -2.80 12.51 5.33
N ASN A 39 -3.97 11.88 5.44
CA ASN A 39 -4.74 11.37 4.31
C ASN A 39 -5.83 12.35 3.84
N ARG A 40 -5.99 13.50 4.53
CA ARG A 40 -6.98 14.52 4.20
C ARG A 40 -6.35 15.53 3.26
N GLN A 41 -6.88 15.63 2.05
CA GLN A 41 -6.42 16.61 1.05
C GLN A 41 -6.55 18.07 1.52
N ALA A 42 -7.40 18.35 2.51
CA ALA A 42 -7.59 19.67 3.09
C ALA A 42 -6.51 20.06 4.12
N ILE A 43 -5.69 19.12 4.59
CA ILE A 43 -4.65 19.36 5.60
C ILE A 43 -3.30 19.41 4.90
N ILE A 44 -2.59 20.51 5.09
CA ILE A 44 -1.22 20.70 4.58
C ILE A 44 -0.27 20.74 5.78
N ILE A 45 0.80 19.97 5.70
CA ILE A 45 1.86 19.96 6.71
C ILE A 45 2.91 20.99 6.32
N ASN A 46 3.04 22.02 7.14
CA ASN A 46 3.95 23.15 6.91
C ASN A 46 4.67 23.55 8.22
N GLU A 47 5.40 24.67 8.18
CA GLU A 47 6.11 25.23 9.34
C GLU A 47 5.20 25.53 10.54
N GLN A 48 3.91 25.79 10.34
CA GLN A 48 2.98 26.00 11.46
C GLN A 48 2.73 24.69 12.22
N THR A 49 2.57 23.58 11.50
CA THR A 49 2.46 22.25 12.09
C THR A 49 3.76 21.89 12.80
N GLN A 50 4.91 22.19 12.18
CA GLN A 50 6.22 22.04 12.79
C GLN A 50 6.31 22.80 14.13
N PHE A 51 5.93 24.08 14.16
CA PHE A 51 5.96 24.90 15.38
C PHE A 51 5.04 24.36 16.48
N LYS A 52 3.83 23.90 16.12
CA LYS A 52 2.90 23.27 17.08
C LYS A 52 3.49 22.01 17.71
N VAL A 53 4.12 21.16 16.89
CA VAL A 53 4.77 19.93 17.35
C VAL A 53 5.99 20.25 18.21
N ASP A 54 6.83 21.20 17.82
CA ASP A 54 7.98 21.64 18.61
C ASP A 54 7.56 22.15 20.00
N ALA A 55 6.53 23.00 20.05
CA ALA A 55 6.01 23.52 21.31
C ALA A 55 5.46 22.41 22.21
N ALA A 56 4.73 21.44 21.65
CA ALA A 56 4.20 20.30 22.40
C ALA A 56 5.31 19.40 22.96
N LEU A 57 6.33 19.10 22.15
CA LEU A 57 7.48 18.29 22.58
C LEU A 57 8.29 18.99 23.66
N LYS A 58 8.53 20.31 23.53
CA LYS A 58 9.21 21.11 24.55
C LYS A 58 8.43 21.15 25.86
N ASN A 59 7.11 21.32 25.81
CA ASN A 59 6.24 21.28 27.00
C ASN A 59 6.27 19.91 27.69
N ALA A 60 6.46 18.84 26.94
CA ALA A 60 6.63 17.48 27.47
C ALA A 60 8.07 17.17 27.94
N GLY A 61 9.01 18.11 27.81
CA GLY A 61 10.42 17.92 28.19
C GLY A 61 11.21 17.01 27.24
N ILE A 62 10.74 16.82 26.01
CA ILE A 62 11.34 15.94 25.01
C ILE A 62 12.29 16.76 24.12
N GLN A 63 13.56 16.33 24.06
CA GLN A 63 14.56 16.91 23.16
C GLN A 63 14.50 16.22 21.78
N THR A 64 14.63 17.01 20.72
CA THR A 64 14.66 16.54 19.33
C THR A 64 16.06 16.78 18.74
N ASP A 65 16.55 15.83 17.94
CA ASP A 65 17.85 15.95 17.24
C ASP A 65 17.72 16.67 15.89
N GLY A 66 16.49 17.00 15.50
CA GLY A 66 16.19 17.75 14.29
C GLY A 66 14.77 17.50 13.82
N MET A 67 14.22 18.48 13.10
CA MET A 67 12.87 18.40 12.56
C MET A 67 12.79 19.12 11.22
N PHE A 68 12.15 18.47 10.24
CA PHE A 68 12.06 18.97 8.87
C PHE A 68 10.78 18.51 8.20
N VAL A 69 10.26 19.34 7.29
CA VAL A 69 9.08 19.04 6.47
C VAL A 69 9.53 18.65 5.07
N VAL A 70 9.15 17.46 4.62
CA VAL A 70 9.45 16.93 3.28
C VAL A 70 8.23 16.17 2.76
N ASP A 71 7.87 16.36 1.49
CA ASP A 71 6.77 15.65 0.81
C ASP A 71 5.43 15.68 1.58
N ASN A 72 5.03 16.85 2.08
CA ASN A 72 3.82 17.03 2.91
C ASN A 72 3.80 16.12 4.16
N SER A 73 4.98 15.80 4.70
CA SER A 73 5.15 15.06 5.94
C SER A 73 6.15 15.76 6.85
N LEU A 74 5.88 15.80 8.15
CA LEU A 74 6.80 16.31 9.15
C LEU A 74 7.58 15.14 9.74
N LYS A 75 8.90 15.24 9.72
CA LYS A 75 9.80 14.21 10.25
C LYS A 75 10.56 14.81 11.43
N VAL A 76 10.50 14.13 12.57
CA VAL A 76 11.16 14.54 13.81
C VAL A 76 12.12 13.43 14.23
N ARG A 77 13.41 13.74 14.39
CA ARG A 77 14.44 12.79 14.81
C ARG A 77 14.64 12.83 16.32
N PHE A 78 14.94 11.66 16.89
CA PHE A 78 15.18 11.46 18.30
C PHE A 78 16.43 10.61 18.52
N LYS A 79 17.06 10.82 19.68
CA LYS A 79 18.29 10.12 20.08
C LYS A 79 18.07 8.62 20.33
N ASP A 80 16.89 8.25 20.81
CA ASP A 80 16.57 6.90 21.26
C ASP A 80 15.10 6.55 21.06
N THR A 81 14.82 5.25 21.03
CA THR A 81 13.48 4.69 20.79
C THR A 81 12.51 4.98 21.93
N GLU A 82 12.96 5.11 23.18
CA GLU A 82 12.06 5.42 24.30
C GLU A 82 11.52 6.84 24.20
N THR A 83 12.40 7.79 23.87
CA THR A 83 12.05 9.19 23.62
C THR A 83 11.14 9.31 22.40
N GLN A 84 11.41 8.53 21.34
CA GLN A 84 10.55 8.44 20.15
C GLN A 84 9.13 7.98 20.49
N LEU A 85 8.98 6.94 21.33
CA LEU A 85 7.67 6.41 21.74
C LEU A 85 6.87 7.43 22.54
N LYS A 86 7.51 8.11 23.50
CA LYS A 86 6.87 9.20 24.26
C LYS A 86 6.49 10.36 23.36
N ALA A 87 7.36 10.73 22.43
CA ALA A 87 7.12 11.80 21.48
C ALA A 87 5.93 11.49 20.58
N ARG A 88 5.81 10.25 20.07
CA ARG A 88 4.65 9.79 19.30
C ARG A 88 3.36 10.05 20.07
N ASP A 89 3.29 9.64 21.33
CA ASP A 89 2.06 9.77 22.13
C ASP A 89 1.69 11.24 22.36
N VAL A 90 2.68 12.10 22.61
CA VAL A 90 2.48 13.55 22.74
C VAL A 90 1.99 14.16 21.43
N ILE A 91 2.62 13.82 20.31
CA ILE A 91 2.28 14.34 18.99
C ILE A 91 0.87 13.90 18.58
N GLU A 92 0.54 12.63 18.80
CA GLU A 92 -0.76 12.05 18.48
C GLU A 92 -1.89 12.72 19.29
N ASN A 93 -1.68 12.92 20.59
CA ASN A 93 -2.64 13.63 21.45
C ASN A 93 -2.77 15.13 21.10
N THR A 94 -1.70 15.76 20.59
CA THR A 94 -1.70 17.19 20.26
C THR A 94 -2.39 17.46 18.91
N LEU A 95 -2.09 16.66 17.90
CA LEU A 95 -2.59 16.86 16.55
C LEU A 95 -3.99 16.28 16.35
N GLY A 96 -4.33 15.21 17.08
CA GLY A 96 -5.66 14.61 17.08
C GLY A 96 -6.08 14.01 15.73
N GLU A 97 -7.39 13.95 15.50
CA GLU A 97 -7.98 13.25 14.36
C GLU A 97 -7.70 13.93 13.01
N GLY A 98 -7.10 13.17 12.09
CA GLY A 98 -6.79 13.62 10.72
C GLY A 98 -5.30 13.65 10.40
N TYR A 99 -4.45 13.47 11.42
CA TYR A 99 -3.03 13.23 11.26
C TYR A 99 -2.74 11.76 11.52
N ILE A 100 -1.77 11.22 10.79
CA ILE A 100 -1.25 9.88 10.95
C ILE A 100 0.14 10.03 11.56
N THR A 101 0.29 9.61 12.81
CA THR A 101 1.57 9.64 13.52
C THR A 101 2.18 8.24 13.51
N ALA A 102 3.25 8.08 12.75
CA ALA A 102 3.93 6.80 12.52
C ALA A 102 5.36 6.82 13.09
N LEU A 103 5.78 5.70 13.67
CA LEU A 103 7.16 5.45 14.06
C LEU A 103 7.95 5.02 12.82
N ASN A 104 9.07 5.68 12.55
CA ASN A 104 9.93 5.41 11.41
C ASN A 104 11.41 5.42 11.83
N LEU A 105 12.26 4.93 10.95
CA LEU A 105 13.71 4.99 11.06
C LEU A 105 14.26 5.74 9.84
N LEU A 106 14.98 6.83 10.07
CA LEU A 106 15.53 7.66 9.01
C LEU A 106 17.04 7.43 8.90
N ALA A 107 17.55 7.41 7.68
CA ALA A 107 18.99 7.34 7.46
C ALA A 107 19.68 8.58 8.08
N ASP A 108 20.75 8.35 8.83
CA ASP A 108 21.56 9.39 9.46
C ASP A 108 22.69 9.92 8.54
N SER A 109 22.57 9.67 7.24
CA SER A 109 23.53 10.14 6.25
C SER A 109 23.43 11.67 6.07
N PRO A 110 24.54 12.42 6.13
CA PRO A 110 24.60 13.82 5.76
C PRO A 110 23.93 14.19 4.44
N GLU A 111 23.30 15.37 4.38
CA GLU A 111 22.53 15.83 3.21
C GLU A 111 23.34 15.92 1.91
N TRP A 112 24.65 16.19 2.00
CA TRP A 112 25.50 16.28 0.80
C TRP A 112 25.60 14.94 0.06
N MET A 113 25.45 13.81 0.76
CA MET A 113 25.41 12.47 0.14
C MET A 113 24.10 12.25 -0.63
N ALA A 114 22.97 12.69 -0.07
CA ALA A 114 21.69 12.67 -0.78
C ALA A 114 21.72 13.52 -2.06
N LYS A 115 22.42 14.67 -2.05
CA LYS A 115 22.59 15.54 -3.23
C LYS A 115 23.33 14.88 -4.38
N ILE A 116 24.29 13.99 -4.09
CA ILE A 116 25.01 13.21 -5.11
C ILE A 116 24.34 11.86 -5.42
N LYS A 117 23.11 11.62 -4.92
CA LYS A 117 22.38 10.34 -5.00
C LYS A 117 23.13 9.16 -4.39
N ALA A 118 24.05 9.41 -3.46
CA ALA A 118 24.67 8.37 -2.64
C ALA A 118 23.71 8.05 -1.48
N ASN A 119 22.65 7.31 -1.79
CA ASN A 119 21.71 6.82 -0.78
C ASN A 119 22.22 5.49 -0.20
N PRO A 120 21.95 5.21 1.09
CA PRO A 120 22.25 3.91 1.66
C PRO A 120 21.49 2.81 0.93
N MET A 121 22.07 1.61 0.91
CA MET A 121 21.48 0.44 0.31
C MET A 121 20.24 0.00 1.09
N PHE A 122 19.22 -0.45 0.38
CA PHE A 122 18.01 -0.98 1.02
C PHE A 122 18.32 -2.27 1.76
N LEU A 123 18.04 -2.25 3.05
CA LEU A 123 18.13 -3.41 3.91
C LEU A 123 16.77 -4.12 3.86
N GLY A 124 16.79 -5.41 3.53
CA GLY A 124 15.60 -6.24 3.55
C GLY A 124 15.00 -6.37 4.96
N LEU A 125 13.80 -6.95 5.02
CA LEU A 125 13.04 -7.17 6.26
C LEU A 125 13.88 -7.84 7.38
N ASP A 126 14.79 -8.76 7.02
CA ASP A 126 15.60 -9.50 7.99
C ASP A 126 16.66 -8.62 8.68
N LEU A 127 17.18 -7.61 7.98
CA LEU A 127 18.25 -6.74 8.47
C LEU A 127 17.71 -5.48 9.15
N ARG A 128 16.60 -4.93 8.65
CA ARG A 128 15.97 -3.71 9.17
C ARG A 128 14.79 -3.97 10.10
N GLY A 129 14.35 -5.23 10.20
CA GLY A 129 13.08 -5.58 10.83
C GLY A 129 11.87 -5.04 10.04
N GLY A 130 10.67 -5.34 10.53
CA GLY A 130 9.42 -4.89 9.92
C GLY A 130 8.32 -5.93 10.00
N VAL A 131 7.39 -5.88 9.05
CA VAL A 131 6.23 -6.78 9.01
C VAL A 131 6.04 -7.43 7.64
N HIS A 132 5.59 -8.68 7.67
CA HIS A 132 5.19 -9.46 6.51
C HIS A 132 3.71 -9.82 6.64
N PHE A 133 2.91 -9.43 5.65
CA PHE A 133 1.50 -9.76 5.57
C PHE A 133 1.21 -10.59 4.32
N THR A 134 0.34 -11.59 4.49
CA THR A 134 -0.31 -12.28 3.37
C THR A 134 -1.79 -11.98 3.44
N MET A 135 -2.35 -11.48 2.33
CA MET A 135 -3.76 -11.08 2.22
C MET A 135 -4.41 -11.81 1.06
N GLN A 136 -5.69 -12.15 1.19
CA GLN A 136 -6.48 -12.77 0.14
C GLN A 136 -7.55 -11.78 -0.35
N VAL A 137 -7.67 -11.63 -1.66
CA VAL A 137 -8.66 -10.75 -2.28
C VAL A 137 -10.04 -11.40 -2.23
N ASP A 138 -11.08 -10.65 -1.83
CA ASP A 138 -12.45 -11.15 -1.90
C ASP A 138 -12.95 -11.15 -3.35
N MET A 139 -12.82 -12.31 -3.98
CA MET A 139 -13.27 -12.52 -5.35
C MET A 139 -14.78 -12.41 -5.51
N LYS A 140 -15.56 -12.70 -4.47
CA LYS A 140 -17.02 -12.58 -4.55
C LYS A 140 -17.44 -11.12 -4.59
N ALA A 141 -16.84 -10.29 -3.73
CA ALA A 141 -17.06 -8.85 -3.71
C ALA A 141 -16.61 -8.19 -5.03
N ALA A 142 -15.45 -8.59 -5.56
CA ALA A 142 -14.95 -8.08 -6.84
C ALA A 142 -15.87 -8.42 -8.02
N MET A 143 -16.39 -9.65 -8.06
CA MET A 143 -17.36 -10.07 -9.07
C MET A 143 -18.67 -9.29 -8.93
N GLN A 144 -19.18 -9.13 -7.71
CA GLN A 144 -20.39 -8.35 -7.46
C GLN A 144 -20.26 -6.90 -7.94
N LYS A 145 -19.18 -6.21 -7.61
CA LYS A 145 -18.91 -4.84 -8.10
C LYS A 145 -18.83 -4.78 -9.62
N THR A 146 -18.23 -5.79 -10.25
CA THR A 146 -18.18 -5.89 -11.71
C THR A 146 -19.58 -6.03 -12.31
N PHE A 147 -20.42 -6.88 -11.71
CA PHE A 147 -21.81 -7.06 -12.14
C PHE A 147 -22.69 -5.84 -11.89
N GLU A 148 -22.46 -5.09 -10.82
CA GLU A 148 -23.12 -3.80 -10.56
C GLU A 148 -22.75 -2.77 -11.63
N ARG A 149 -21.47 -2.68 -11.98
CA ARG A 149 -20.99 -1.84 -13.09
C ARG A 149 -21.65 -2.25 -14.42
N TYR A 150 -21.64 -3.53 -14.76
CA TYR A 150 -22.26 -4.05 -15.98
C TYR A 150 -23.77 -3.81 -16.01
N SER A 151 -24.45 -3.96 -14.89
CA SER A 151 -25.88 -3.64 -14.76
C SER A 151 -26.15 -2.16 -15.02
N GLY A 152 -25.28 -1.27 -14.53
CA GLY A 152 -25.33 0.17 -14.82
C GLY A 152 -25.10 0.48 -16.30
N ASP A 153 -24.12 -0.18 -16.92
CA ASP A 153 -23.79 -0.03 -18.33
C ASP A 153 -24.92 -0.51 -19.25
N ILE A 154 -25.50 -1.67 -18.95
CA ILE A 154 -26.67 -2.22 -19.65
C ILE A 154 -27.85 -1.24 -19.56
N ARG A 155 -28.18 -0.76 -18.35
CA ARG A 155 -29.29 0.19 -18.16
C ARG A 155 -29.08 1.48 -18.95
N ARG A 156 -27.84 1.97 -19.01
CA ARG A 156 -27.48 3.16 -19.77
C ARG A 156 -27.68 2.95 -21.27
N GLU A 157 -27.25 1.81 -21.80
CA GLU A 157 -27.43 1.50 -23.23
C GLU A 157 -28.90 1.28 -23.59
N LEU A 158 -29.66 0.54 -22.76
CA LEU A 158 -31.09 0.31 -23.02
C LEU A 158 -31.88 1.63 -22.99
N ARG A 159 -31.55 2.56 -22.09
CA ARG A 159 -32.15 3.90 -22.10
C ARG A 159 -31.83 4.69 -23.36
N ARG A 160 -30.60 4.58 -23.88
CA ARG A 160 -30.18 5.25 -25.12
C ARG A 160 -30.97 4.76 -26.32
N GLU A 161 -31.24 3.45 -26.38
CA GLU A 161 -32.09 2.82 -27.41
C GLU A 161 -33.59 2.95 -27.10
N LYS A 162 -33.97 3.68 -26.05
CA LYS A 162 -35.36 3.89 -25.59
C LYS A 162 -36.10 2.60 -25.24
N ILE A 163 -35.37 1.56 -24.84
CA ILE A 163 -35.89 0.25 -24.43
C ILE A 163 -36.15 0.25 -22.92
N ARG A 164 -37.34 -0.22 -22.51
CA ARG A 164 -37.71 -0.32 -21.09
C ARG A 164 -37.27 -1.67 -20.52
N SER A 165 -36.37 -1.64 -19.55
CA SER A 165 -35.93 -2.83 -18.81
C SER A 165 -36.46 -2.85 -17.38
N GLY A 166 -36.75 -4.03 -16.85
CA GLY A 166 -36.97 -4.23 -15.43
C GLY A 166 -35.68 -4.23 -14.62
N THR A 167 -35.78 -4.62 -13.35
CA THR A 167 -34.63 -4.72 -12.45
C THR A 167 -33.71 -5.85 -12.88
N VAL A 168 -32.49 -5.51 -13.31
CA VAL A 168 -31.42 -6.47 -13.58
C VAL A 168 -31.13 -7.28 -12.32
N ARG A 169 -31.13 -8.61 -12.43
CA ARG A 169 -30.85 -9.54 -11.34
C ARG A 169 -29.55 -10.30 -11.62
N GLN A 170 -28.71 -10.44 -10.61
CA GLN A 170 -27.54 -11.30 -10.67
C GLN A 170 -27.88 -12.71 -10.16
N ALA A 171 -27.49 -13.72 -10.92
CA ALA A 171 -27.58 -15.13 -10.56
C ALA A 171 -26.21 -15.78 -10.79
N GLY A 172 -25.40 -15.89 -9.73
CA GLY A 172 -24.05 -16.45 -9.80
C GLY A 172 -23.15 -15.66 -10.76
N ASN A 173 -22.76 -16.31 -11.87
CA ASN A 173 -21.93 -15.72 -12.92
C ASN A 173 -22.75 -15.16 -14.12
N SER A 174 -24.05 -14.99 -13.94
CA SER A 174 -24.96 -14.49 -14.97
C SER A 174 -25.76 -13.28 -14.50
N LEU A 175 -26.10 -12.41 -15.45
CA LEU A 175 -27.04 -11.30 -15.27
C LEU A 175 -28.28 -11.58 -16.10
N THR A 176 -29.44 -11.54 -15.45
CA THR A 176 -30.74 -11.60 -16.12
C THR A 176 -31.32 -10.20 -16.22
N VAL A 177 -31.58 -9.77 -17.44
CA VAL A 177 -32.17 -8.48 -17.78
C VAL A 177 -33.58 -8.74 -18.31
N PRO A 178 -34.63 -8.52 -17.49
CA PRO A 178 -36.00 -8.65 -17.96
C PRO A 178 -36.38 -7.45 -18.84
N LEU A 179 -36.95 -7.73 -20.01
CA LEU A 179 -37.50 -6.76 -20.95
C LEU A 179 -39.03 -6.90 -21.04
N GLN A 180 -39.71 -5.87 -21.52
CA GLN A 180 -41.17 -5.86 -21.63
C GLN A 180 -41.68 -6.58 -22.89
N ASP A 181 -40.95 -6.52 -24.00
CA ASP A 181 -41.36 -7.06 -25.30
C ASP A 181 -40.24 -7.92 -25.93
N ALA A 182 -40.62 -8.98 -26.64
CA ALA A 182 -39.72 -9.78 -27.46
C ALA A 182 -39.12 -8.97 -28.63
N GLY A 183 -39.82 -7.95 -29.13
CA GLY A 183 -39.29 -7.01 -30.13
C GLY A 183 -38.12 -6.17 -29.60
N ASP A 184 -38.13 -5.85 -28.30
CA ASP A 184 -37.05 -5.10 -27.65
C ASP A 184 -35.81 -5.97 -27.42
N VAL A 185 -36.00 -7.28 -27.18
CA VAL A 185 -34.90 -8.24 -27.10
C VAL A 185 -34.07 -8.21 -28.38
N GLN A 186 -34.71 -8.28 -29.55
CA GLN A 186 -34.01 -8.30 -30.85
C GLN A 186 -33.22 -7.01 -31.12
N LYS A 187 -33.69 -5.86 -30.63
CA LYS A 187 -32.99 -4.57 -30.75
C LYS A 187 -31.82 -4.45 -29.76
N ALA A 188 -32.00 -4.92 -28.53
CA ALA A 188 -30.99 -4.82 -27.48
C ALA A 188 -29.81 -5.79 -27.67
N LEU A 189 -30.09 -7.02 -28.11
CA LEU A 189 -29.10 -8.10 -28.22
C LEU A 189 -27.84 -7.71 -29.04
N PRO A 190 -27.93 -7.12 -30.24
CA PRO A 190 -26.74 -6.72 -31.00
C PRO A 190 -25.94 -5.59 -30.30
N GLN A 191 -26.61 -4.63 -29.64
CA GLN A 191 -25.93 -3.55 -28.93
C GLN A 191 -25.18 -4.08 -27.70
N LEU A 192 -25.80 -4.98 -26.95
CA LEU A 192 -25.17 -5.60 -25.79
C LEU A 192 -24.02 -6.53 -26.18
N ARG A 193 -24.13 -7.28 -27.29
CA ARG A 193 -23.00 -8.05 -27.84
C ARG A 193 -21.80 -7.17 -28.23
N LYS A 194 -22.07 -5.96 -28.73
CA LYS A 194 -21.01 -4.99 -29.05
C LYS A 194 -20.33 -4.43 -27.80
N LEU A 195 -21.09 -4.20 -26.73
CA LEU A 195 -20.57 -3.68 -25.47
C LEU A 195 -19.82 -4.73 -24.63
N PHE A 196 -20.23 -5.99 -24.70
CA PHE A 196 -19.68 -7.08 -23.90
C PHE A 196 -19.22 -8.25 -24.79
N PRO A 197 -18.17 -8.07 -25.62
CA PRO A 197 -17.66 -9.13 -26.48
C PRO A 197 -17.15 -10.36 -25.70
N GLU A 198 -16.73 -10.17 -24.45
CA GLU A 198 -16.25 -11.23 -23.56
C GLU A 198 -17.38 -12.05 -22.88
N ALA A 199 -18.65 -11.68 -23.09
CA ALA A 199 -19.80 -12.33 -22.48
C ALA A 199 -20.64 -13.08 -23.52
N THR A 200 -21.22 -14.19 -23.08
CA THR A 200 -22.21 -14.94 -23.87
C THR A 200 -23.61 -14.40 -23.56
N LEU A 201 -24.33 -13.95 -24.58
CA LEU A 201 -25.68 -13.43 -24.46
C LEU A 201 -26.70 -14.36 -25.10
N ASN A 202 -27.60 -14.88 -24.27
CA ASN A 202 -28.72 -15.73 -24.68
C ASN A 202 -30.04 -15.00 -24.39
N SER A 203 -31.05 -15.25 -25.22
CA SER A 203 -32.41 -14.78 -25.00
C SER A 203 -33.29 -15.92 -24.51
N ASP A 204 -33.99 -15.70 -23.40
CA ASP A 204 -35.00 -16.62 -22.86
C ASP A 204 -36.34 -15.87 -22.80
N GLY A 205 -37.13 -15.98 -23.87
CA GLY A 205 -38.38 -15.25 -24.04
C GLY A 205 -38.16 -13.73 -24.04
N SER A 206 -38.67 -13.05 -23.02
CA SER A 206 -38.50 -11.60 -22.78
C SER A 206 -37.28 -11.26 -21.91
N ASN A 207 -36.44 -12.24 -21.55
CA ASN A 207 -35.26 -12.03 -20.72
C ASN A 207 -33.98 -12.16 -21.55
N ILE A 208 -33.01 -11.29 -21.31
CA ILE A 208 -31.64 -11.46 -21.80
C ILE A 208 -30.78 -11.98 -20.65
N VAL A 209 -30.14 -13.12 -20.85
CA VAL A 209 -29.19 -13.71 -19.91
C VAL A 209 -27.78 -13.49 -20.44
N LEU A 210 -27.01 -12.67 -19.73
CA LEU A 210 -25.60 -12.45 -19.99
C LEU A 210 -24.79 -13.33 -19.05
N THR A 211 -23.99 -14.25 -19.59
CA THR A 211 -23.11 -15.14 -18.81
C THR A 211 -21.67 -14.86 -19.16
N LEU A 212 -20.83 -14.60 -18.16
CA LEU A 212 -19.41 -14.34 -18.39
C LEU A 212 -18.68 -15.63 -18.77
N SER A 213 -17.80 -15.54 -19.77
CA SER A 213 -16.87 -16.61 -20.10
C SER A 213 -15.85 -16.82 -18.97
N GLU A 214 -15.22 -18.00 -18.92
CA GLU A 214 -14.17 -18.27 -17.94
C GLU A 214 -12.97 -17.32 -18.09
N GLU A 215 -12.64 -16.93 -19.33
CA GLU A 215 -11.61 -15.93 -19.62
C GLU A 215 -11.96 -14.56 -19.02
N ALA A 216 -13.22 -14.13 -19.15
CA ALA A 216 -13.69 -12.89 -18.52
C ALA A 216 -13.61 -12.96 -16.99
N VAL A 217 -13.97 -14.09 -16.39
CA VAL A 217 -13.84 -14.29 -14.93
C VAL A 217 -12.38 -14.23 -14.49
N ASN A 218 -11.46 -14.84 -15.24
CA ASN A 218 -10.02 -14.79 -14.95
C ASN A 218 -9.46 -13.38 -15.09
N LYS A 219 -9.94 -12.61 -16.07
CA LYS A 219 -9.58 -11.19 -16.25
C LYS A 219 -10.07 -10.34 -15.09
N VAL A 220 -11.32 -10.52 -14.65
CA VAL A 220 -11.84 -9.83 -13.46
C VAL A 220 -11.00 -10.19 -12.23
N ARG A 221 -10.54 -11.43 -12.10
CA ARG A 221 -9.61 -11.84 -11.04
C ARG A 221 -8.30 -11.10 -11.09
N SER A 222 -7.62 -11.07 -12.24
CA SER A 222 -6.35 -10.34 -12.38
C SER A 222 -6.51 -8.85 -12.13
N ASP A 223 -7.59 -8.25 -12.63
CA ASP A 223 -7.87 -6.83 -12.49
C ASP A 223 -8.15 -6.46 -11.03
N ALA A 224 -8.91 -7.30 -10.32
CA ALA A 224 -9.17 -7.13 -8.89
C ALA A 224 -7.88 -7.19 -8.06
N VAL A 225 -7.00 -8.16 -8.33
CA VAL A 225 -5.69 -8.25 -7.66
C VAL A 225 -4.83 -7.02 -7.96
N LYS A 226 -4.72 -6.61 -9.22
CA LYS A 226 -3.91 -5.45 -9.64
C LYS A 226 -4.42 -4.13 -9.05
N GLN A 227 -5.73 -3.94 -9.03
CA GLN A 227 -6.35 -2.78 -8.40
C GLN A 227 -6.03 -2.74 -6.90
N ASN A 228 -6.17 -3.87 -6.21
CA ASN A 228 -5.85 -3.96 -4.79
C ASN A 228 -4.38 -3.73 -4.51
N ILE A 229 -3.46 -4.22 -5.35
CA ILE A 229 -2.03 -3.91 -5.24
C ILE A 229 -1.80 -2.39 -5.31
N THR A 230 -2.43 -1.72 -6.28
CA THR A 230 -2.29 -0.26 -6.45
C THR A 230 -2.85 0.49 -5.24
N THR A 231 -4.00 0.06 -4.73
CA THR A 231 -4.59 0.63 -3.51
C THR A 231 -3.67 0.42 -2.31
N LEU A 232 -3.13 -0.79 -2.12
CA LEU A 232 -2.20 -1.09 -1.03
C LEU A 232 -0.95 -0.21 -1.12
N HIS A 233 -0.42 0.01 -2.32
CA HIS A 233 0.75 0.88 -2.51
C HIS A 233 0.51 2.30 -2.00
N ASN A 234 -0.65 2.89 -2.30
CA ASN A 234 -0.98 4.24 -1.83
C ASN A 234 -1.12 4.28 -0.30
N ARG A 235 -1.77 3.28 0.30
CA ARG A 235 -1.99 3.22 1.75
C ARG A 235 -0.71 2.98 2.54
N VAL A 236 0.22 2.21 1.97
CA VAL A 236 1.52 2.00 2.58
C VAL A 236 2.39 3.25 2.51
N ASN A 237 2.30 4.01 1.42
CA ASN A 237 2.95 5.32 1.35
C ASN A 237 2.43 6.27 2.45
N GLU A 238 1.14 6.19 2.82
CA GLU A 238 0.57 6.98 3.94
C GLU A 238 1.20 6.63 5.29
N LEU A 239 1.66 5.38 5.49
CA LEU A 239 2.41 4.96 6.68
C LEU A 239 3.83 5.55 6.75
N GLY A 240 4.29 6.22 5.68
CA GLY A 240 5.64 6.77 5.62
C GLY A 240 6.73 5.73 5.36
N VAL A 241 6.35 4.54 4.87
CA VAL A 241 7.30 3.50 4.46
C VAL A 241 7.92 3.93 3.14
N ALA A 242 9.24 4.08 3.12
CA ALA A 242 9.95 4.59 1.95
C ALA A 242 9.87 3.65 0.75
N GLU A 243 9.91 2.33 0.98
CA GLU A 243 9.93 1.33 -0.11
C GLU A 243 9.24 0.02 0.29
N PRO A 244 7.93 -0.12 0.01
CA PRO A 244 7.23 -1.37 0.27
C PRO A 244 7.33 -2.36 -0.88
N VAL A 245 7.44 -3.65 -0.54
CA VAL A 245 7.39 -4.73 -1.54
C VAL A 245 6.00 -5.34 -1.51
N ILE A 246 5.21 -5.06 -2.56
CA ILE A 246 3.87 -5.60 -2.74
C ILE A 246 3.87 -6.47 -3.99
N GLN A 247 3.60 -7.75 -3.82
CA GLN A 247 3.66 -8.72 -4.91
C GLN A 247 2.44 -9.65 -4.88
N GLN A 248 1.98 -10.03 -6.06
CA GLN A 248 0.98 -11.08 -6.19
C GLN A 248 1.62 -12.44 -5.85
N SER A 249 0.94 -13.21 -5.00
CA SER A 249 1.31 -14.58 -4.64
C SER A 249 0.17 -15.51 -5.01
N GLY A 250 0.36 -16.32 -6.06
CA GLY A 250 -0.70 -17.18 -6.59
C GLY A 250 -1.84 -16.39 -7.28
N ALA A 251 -3.04 -16.97 -7.29
CA ALA A 251 -4.16 -16.46 -8.10
C ALA A 251 -4.95 -15.31 -7.44
N ASP A 252 -5.04 -15.30 -6.12
CA ASP A 252 -5.91 -14.39 -5.36
C ASP A 252 -5.25 -13.85 -4.08
N ARG A 253 -3.95 -14.09 -3.87
CA ARG A 253 -3.23 -13.59 -2.69
C ARG A 253 -2.21 -12.52 -3.04
N ILE A 254 -1.96 -11.66 -2.08
CA ILE A 254 -1.00 -10.56 -2.16
C ILE A 254 -0.10 -10.66 -0.94
N VAL A 255 1.20 -10.63 -1.18
CA VAL A 255 2.24 -10.54 -0.15
C VAL A 255 2.69 -9.10 -0.05
N VAL A 256 2.70 -8.58 1.18
CA VAL A 256 3.13 -7.22 1.50
C VAL A 256 4.26 -7.29 2.51
N GLN A 257 5.38 -6.66 2.20
CA GLN A 257 6.52 -6.53 3.10
C GLN A 257 6.79 -5.05 3.35
N LEU A 258 6.83 -4.68 4.63
CA LEU A 258 7.06 -3.30 5.06
C LEU A 258 8.33 -3.24 5.91
N PRO A 259 9.49 -2.96 5.31
CA PRO A 259 10.74 -2.82 6.06
C PRO A 259 10.71 -1.57 6.94
N GLY A 260 11.28 -1.67 8.14
CA GLY A 260 11.42 -0.52 9.06
C GLY A 260 10.13 -0.06 9.76
N VAL A 261 9.00 -0.73 9.54
CA VAL A 261 7.76 -0.47 10.29
C VAL A 261 7.88 -1.04 11.70
N GLN A 262 7.82 -0.17 12.70
CA GLN A 262 7.87 -0.58 14.10
C GLN A 262 6.49 -0.91 14.68
N ASP A 263 5.44 -0.21 14.24
CA ASP A 263 4.08 -0.37 14.76
C ASP A 263 3.23 -1.28 13.85
N THR A 264 3.21 -2.56 14.21
CA THR A 264 2.47 -3.59 13.45
C THR A 264 0.95 -3.41 13.53
N ALA A 265 0.43 -2.84 14.63
CA ALA A 265 -0.99 -2.64 14.84
C ALA A 265 -1.49 -1.48 13.97
N LYS A 266 -0.79 -0.34 13.99
CA LYS A 266 -1.09 0.78 13.07
C LYS A 266 -0.94 0.37 11.60
N ALA A 267 0.06 -0.44 11.26
CA ALA A 267 0.21 -0.94 9.89
C ALA A 267 -0.99 -1.81 9.47
N LYS A 268 -1.45 -2.70 10.35
CA LYS A 268 -2.65 -3.50 10.09
C LYS A 268 -3.91 -2.63 9.97
N ASP A 269 -4.06 -1.59 10.79
CA ASP A 269 -5.21 -0.70 10.77
C ASP A 269 -5.22 0.24 9.56
N ILE A 270 -4.07 0.57 8.98
CA ILE A 270 -4.00 1.35 7.73
C ILE A 270 -4.10 0.46 6.49
N ILE A 271 -3.81 -0.84 6.57
CA ILE A 271 -3.91 -1.75 5.42
C ILE A 271 -5.26 -2.49 5.39
N GLY A 272 -5.77 -2.91 6.54
CA GLY A 272 -6.90 -3.81 6.70
C GLY A 272 -8.32 -3.26 6.63
N PRO A 273 -8.65 -1.95 6.81
CA PRO A 273 -10.03 -1.55 7.01
C PRO A 273 -10.83 -1.40 5.71
N TYR A 274 -10.30 -1.85 4.57
CA TYR A 274 -11.08 -1.84 3.34
C TYR A 274 -11.95 -3.10 3.25
N ARG A 275 -13.27 -2.87 3.17
CA ARG A 275 -14.35 -3.87 3.22
C ARG A 275 -14.33 -4.92 2.09
N ASP A 276 -13.39 -4.84 1.15
CA ASP A 276 -13.16 -5.85 0.09
C ASP A 276 -12.12 -6.92 0.46
N PHE A 277 -11.50 -6.82 1.64
CA PHE A 277 -10.63 -7.88 2.15
C PHE A 277 -11.41 -8.75 3.12
N GLY A 278 -11.95 -9.86 2.62
CA GLY A 278 -12.32 -10.98 3.47
C GLY A 278 -11.06 -11.51 4.14
N ILE A 279 -10.82 -11.14 5.40
CA ILE A 279 -9.76 -11.74 6.20
C ILE A 279 -10.18 -13.18 6.47
N ALA A 280 -9.74 -14.10 5.60
CA ALA A 280 -9.78 -15.52 5.88
C ALA A 280 -8.72 -15.81 6.94
N TYR A 281 -9.15 -15.99 8.20
CA TYR A 281 -8.30 -16.59 9.23
C TYR A 281 -8.04 -18.04 8.85
N GLY A 282 -7.00 -18.26 8.04
CA GLY A 282 -6.44 -19.59 7.81
C GLY A 282 -5.77 -20.06 9.11
N GLY A 283 -6.40 -21.01 9.80
CA GLY A 283 -5.80 -21.72 10.92
C GLY A 283 -4.48 -22.37 10.47
N GLY A 284 -3.37 -21.83 10.94
CA GLY A 284 -2.02 -22.31 10.65
C GLY A 284 -1.03 -21.48 11.45
N ARG A 285 -0.46 -22.09 12.48
CA ARG A 285 0.47 -21.50 13.45
C ARG A 285 1.63 -20.79 12.73
N SER A 286 1.82 -19.50 13.01
CA SER A 286 3.11 -18.86 13.30
C SER A 286 3.04 -17.34 13.02
N CYS A 287 2.54 -16.58 13.99
CA CYS A 287 2.99 -15.19 14.15
C CYS A 287 4.42 -15.28 14.70
N GLN A 288 5.41 -15.47 13.82
CA GLN A 288 6.80 -15.64 14.23
C GLN A 288 7.43 -14.26 14.32
N VAL A 289 7.27 -13.66 15.49
CA VAL A 289 8.06 -12.50 15.93
C VAL A 289 9.49 -13.00 16.08
N ALA A 290 10.40 -12.54 15.21
CA ALA A 290 11.83 -12.73 15.41
C ALA A 290 12.28 -11.90 16.63
N ARG A 291 12.15 -12.48 17.83
CA ARG A 291 12.73 -11.92 19.06
C ARG A 291 14.20 -12.29 19.14
N GLY A 292 15.04 -11.26 19.20
CA GLY A 292 16.47 -11.36 19.46
C GLY A 292 16.78 -12.08 20.78
N ILE A 293 17.90 -12.79 20.74
CA ILE A 293 18.49 -13.58 21.82
C ILE A 293 18.87 -12.68 23.01
N GLY A 294 18.41 -13.04 24.22
CA GLY A 294 18.80 -12.34 25.46
C GLY A 294 18.23 -12.92 26.76
N ARG A 295 18.94 -13.91 27.32
CA ARG A 295 19.09 -14.30 28.75
C ARG A 295 17.87 -14.59 29.66
N GLN A 296 17.75 -15.87 30.00
CA GLN A 296 17.57 -16.54 31.31
C GLN A 296 17.07 -15.75 32.56
N ARG A 297 15.98 -16.25 33.17
CA ARG A 297 15.81 -16.85 34.53
C ARG A 297 14.33 -16.66 34.98
N ALA A 298 13.62 -17.74 35.31
CA ALA A 298 13.23 -18.19 36.67
C ALA A 298 12.27 -17.18 37.36
N GLU A 299 11.08 -17.51 37.87
CA GLU A 299 10.65 -18.68 38.65
C GLU A 299 9.14 -18.97 38.55
N ARG A 300 8.79 -20.18 39.02
CA ARG A 300 7.48 -20.69 39.45
C ARG A 300 6.65 -19.70 40.27
N LEU A 301 5.36 -19.58 39.95
CA LEU A 301 4.20 -20.17 40.66
C LEU A 301 2.93 -19.93 39.85
#